data_AF-A0A1V9VAM2-F1
#
_entry.id   AF-A0A1V9VAM2-F1
#
_cell.length_a   1.000
_cell.length_b   1.000
_cell.length_c   1.000
_cell.angle_alpha   90.00
_cell.angle_beta   90.00
_cell.angle_gamma   90.00
#
_symmetry.space_group_name_H-M   'P 1'
#
loop_
_entity.id
_entity.type
_entity.pdbx_description
1 polymer ?
#
loop_
_entity_poly.entity_id
_entity_poly.type
_entity_poly.pdbx_seq_one_letter_code
_entity_poly.pdbx_strand_id
1 'polypeptide(L)'
;MKKILGREPNYVEIGIFSAMWSEHCSYKSSKKYLSGFPTKAPWVIQGPGENAGVIDIGDGYAAVFKMESHNHPSFIEPYQGAATGVGGILRDVFTMGARPVASMNSIRFASIEGNSETAKKHRYLLKGVVAGIGGYGNCMGVPTIGGETSFEECYAGNNLVNAFTLGLAKADEIFYGRAEGIGNPVIYVGSKTGRDGLGGAVMSSASFTEDSESKRPTVQVGDPFTEKLLLEACLELFKADLIVGIQDMGAAGLTSSSFEMAGRSG
;
A
#
# COMPACT_ATOMS: atom_id res chain seq x y z
N MET A 1 14.94 10.17 19.74
CA MET A 1 15.06 8.79 20.25
C MET A 1 15.59 8.73 21.68
N LYS A 2 16.88 9.03 21.95
CA LYS A 2 17.47 8.98 23.31
C LYS A 2 16.67 9.72 24.39
N LYS A 3 16.18 10.93 24.08
CA LYS A 3 15.33 11.72 24.98
C LYS A 3 13.98 11.04 25.30
N ILE A 4 13.40 10.30 24.35
CA ILE A 4 12.12 9.60 24.52
C ILE A 4 12.32 8.34 25.36
N LEU A 5 13.38 7.57 25.06
CA LEU A 5 13.65 6.30 25.73
C LEU A 5 14.31 6.46 27.11
N GLY A 6 14.92 7.62 27.39
CA GLY A 6 15.71 7.83 28.62
C GLY A 6 17.01 7.00 28.67
N ARG A 7 17.35 6.29 27.58
CA ARG A 7 18.55 5.44 27.44
C ARG A 7 19.00 5.35 25.99
N GLU A 8 20.15 4.74 25.77
CA GLU A 8 20.59 4.37 24.42
C GLU A 8 19.65 3.31 23.83
N PRO A 9 19.23 3.48 22.56
CA PRO A 9 18.45 2.48 21.86
C PRO A 9 19.34 1.28 21.48
N ASN A 10 18.78 0.07 21.53
CA ASN A 10 19.43 -1.11 20.96
C ASN A 10 19.25 -1.16 19.43
N TYR A 11 19.92 -2.08 18.74
CA TYR A 11 19.86 -2.19 17.28
C TYR A 11 18.45 -2.45 16.73
N VAL A 12 17.62 -3.20 17.45
CA VAL A 12 16.23 -3.49 17.04
C VAL A 12 15.39 -2.21 17.11
N GLU A 13 15.52 -1.46 18.19
CA GLU A 13 14.83 -0.18 18.37
C GLU A 13 15.28 0.84 17.32
N ILE A 14 16.58 0.91 17.02
CA ILE A 14 17.09 1.75 15.94
C ILE A 14 16.43 1.38 14.61
N GLY A 15 16.33 0.08 14.29
CA GLY A 15 15.65 -0.40 13.10
C GLY A 15 14.16 -0.01 13.05
N ILE A 16 13.44 -0.22 14.15
CA ILE A 16 12.02 0.15 14.30
C ILE A 16 11.83 1.65 14.07
N PHE A 17 12.58 2.49 14.78
CA PHE A 17 12.48 3.94 14.63
C PHE A 17 12.90 4.39 13.24
N SER A 18 13.93 3.77 12.64
CA SER A 18 14.37 4.12 11.29
C SER A 18 13.28 3.86 10.24
N ALA A 19 12.51 2.79 10.39
CA ALA A 19 11.38 2.48 9.53
C ALA A 19 10.18 3.42 9.82
N MET A 20 9.75 3.51 11.07
CA MET A 20 8.55 4.26 11.47
C MET A 20 8.70 5.78 11.32
N TRP A 21 9.92 6.33 11.44
CA TRP A 21 10.19 7.76 11.25
C TRP A 21 10.71 8.09 9.84
N SER A 22 10.70 7.13 8.92
CA SER A 22 10.90 7.41 7.48
C SER A 22 9.83 8.36 6.96
N GLU A 23 10.09 9.07 5.86
CA GLU A 23 9.06 9.95 5.27
C GLU A 23 7.84 9.14 4.84
N HIS A 24 8.09 7.94 4.28
CA HIS A 24 7.07 7.00 3.82
C HIS A 24 6.06 6.62 4.91
N CYS A 25 6.51 6.33 6.14
CA CYS A 25 5.60 5.97 7.23
C CYS A 25 5.07 7.19 8.02
N SER A 26 5.90 8.21 8.23
CA SER A 26 5.56 9.30 9.17
C SER A 26 4.88 10.50 8.54
N TYR A 27 4.99 10.68 7.21
CA TYR A 27 4.51 11.87 6.50
C TYR A 27 5.00 13.18 7.12
N LYS A 28 6.17 13.17 7.79
CA LYS A 28 6.65 14.29 8.63
C LYS A 28 6.78 15.61 7.86
N SER A 29 7.01 15.58 6.56
CA SER A 29 7.12 16.78 5.72
C SER A 29 5.78 17.24 5.16
N SER A 30 4.85 16.30 4.92
CA SER A 30 3.58 16.53 4.22
C SER A 30 2.37 16.68 5.15
N LYS A 31 2.38 16.05 6.33
CA LYS A 31 1.24 15.99 7.28
C LYS A 31 0.62 17.35 7.57
N LYS A 32 1.45 18.39 7.75
CA LYS A 32 1.00 19.77 8.02
C LYS A 32 0.19 20.40 6.87
N TYR A 33 0.44 19.98 5.64
CA TYR A 33 -0.30 20.43 4.47
C TYR A 33 -1.56 19.58 4.27
N LEU A 34 -1.45 18.27 4.50
CA LEU A 34 -2.57 17.33 4.37
C LEU A 34 -3.71 17.63 5.35
N SER A 35 -3.41 18.15 6.53
CA SER A 35 -4.42 18.54 7.52
C SER A 35 -5.33 19.70 7.08
N GLY A 36 -4.98 20.41 6.01
CA GLY A 36 -5.80 21.50 5.47
C GLY A 36 -6.92 21.05 4.52
N PHE A 37 -6.94 19.79 4.07
CA PHE A 37 -7.97 19.32 3.15
C PHE A 37 -9.33 19.12 3.84
N PRO A 38 -10.45 19.40 3.14
CA PRO A 38 -11.77 19.07 3.64
C PRO A 38 -11.95 17.54 3.62
N THR A 39 -12.14 16.95 4.79
CA THR A 39 -12.24 15.48 4.97
C THR A 39 -13.57 15.03 5.57
N LYS A 40 -14.51 15.97 5.76
CA LYS A 40 -15.81 15.71 6.38
C LYS A 40 -16.93 16.16 5.45
N ALA A 41 -17.90 15.29 5.22
CA ALA A 41 -19.16 15.59 4.56
C ALA A 41 -20.22 14.57 5.04
N PRO A 42 -21.52 14.81 4.84
CA PRO A 42 -22.58 13.89 5.30
C PRO A 42 -22.46 12.47 4.76
N TRP A 43 -21.91 12.31 3.55
CA TRP A 43 -21.70 11.01 2.89
C TRP A 43 -20.32 10.39 3.19
N VAL A 44 -19.48 11.01 4.03
CA VAL A 44 -18.18 10.42 4.41
C VAL A 44 -18.37 9.57 5.65
N ILE A 45 -18.36 8.25 5.47
CA ILE A 45 -18.42 7.27 6.57
C ILE A 45 -17.06 7.22 7.29
N GLN A 46 -15.96 7.21 6.52
CA GLN A 46 -14.60 7.20 7.05
C GLN A 46 -13.68 8.07 6.21
N GLY A 47 -13.15 9.13 6.81
CA GLY A 47 -12.10 9.97 6.24
C GLY A 47 -10.69 9.42 6.51
N PRO A 48 -9.62 10.24 6.37
CA PRO A 48 -8.26 9.81 6.67
C PRO A 48 -8.10 9.32 8.11
N GLY A 49 -7.39 8.21 8.31
CA GLY A 49 -7.10 7.63 9.63
C GLY A 49 -7.18 6.10 9.68
N GLU A 50 -7.78 5.48 8.68
CA GLU A 50 -7.86 4.03 8.50
C GLU A 50 -7.20 3.63 7.16
N ASN A 51 -7.23 2.32 6.85
CA ASN A 51 -6.54 1.79 5.67
C ASN A 51 -7.10 2.31 4.36
N ALA A 52 -8.38 2.67 4.28
CA ALA A 52 -8.99 3.28 3.09
C ALA A 52 -10.09 4.29 3.46
N GLY A 53 -10.44 5.16 2.50
CA GLY A 53 -11.57 6.08 2.63
C GLY A 53 -12.88 5.36 2.32
N VAL A 54 -13.95 5.75 3.02
CA VAL A 54 -15.28 5.16 2.85
C VAL A 54 -16.33 6.25 2.67
N ILE A 55 -17.12 6.13 1.60
CA ILE A 55 -18.24 7.02 1.31
C ILE A 55 -19.53 6.22 1.18
N ASP A 56 -20.63 6.79 1.69
CA ASP A 56 -21.99 6.30 1.45
C ASP A 56 -22.36 6.59 -0.02
N ILE A 57 -22.86 5.56 -0.70
CA ILE A 57 -23.31 5.64 -2.10
C ILE A 57 -24.83 5.41 -2.24
N GLY A 58 -25.56 5.33 -1.12
CA GLY A 58 -27.00 5.09 -1.09
C GLY A 58 -27.36 3.62 -0.99
N ASP A 59 -28.66 3.34 -0.82
CA ASP A 59 -29.25 2.00 -0.77
C ASP A 59 -28.62 1.04 0.25
N GLY A 60 -28.03 1.59 1.32
CA GLY A 60 -27.33 0.81 2.36
C GLY A 60 -25.95 0.31 1.95
N TYR A 61 -25.37 0.84 0.86
CA TYR A 61 -24.04 0.48 0.37
C TYR A 61 -23.02 1.58 0.60
N ALA A 62 -21.76 1.17 0.71
CA ALA A 62 -20.61 2.05 0.81
C ALA A 62 -19.55 1.70 -0.25
N ALA A 63 -18.92 2.73 -0.80
CA ALA A 63 -17.73 2.62 -1.62
C ALA A 63 -16.49 2.80 -0.75
N VAL A 64 -15.61 1.80 -0.76
CA VAL A 64 -14.32 1.82 -0.08
C VAL A 64 -13.23 1.94 -1.12
N PHE A 65 -12.36 2.95 -1.00
CA PHE A 65 -11.33 3.17 -1.99
C PHE A 65 -10.10 3.85 -1.43
N LYS A 66 -8.97 3.61 -2.08
CA LYS A 66 -7.71 4.28 -1.83
C LYS A 66 -6.87 4.26 -3.11
N MET A 67 -5.87 5.13 -3.14
CA MET A 67 -4.80 5.10 -4.12
C MET A 67 -3.45 5.09 -3.41
N GLU A 68 -2.54 4.25 -3.86
CA GLU A 68 -1.17 4.16 -3.36
C GLU A 68 -0.16 4.24 -4.50
N SER A 69 1.09 4.52 -4.15
CA SER A 69 2.20 4.64 -5.11
C SER A 69 3.29 3.63 -4.82
N HIS A 70 3.87 3.04 -5.87
CA HIS A 70 4.99 2.11 -5.78
C HIS A 70 6.13 2.50 -6.73
N ASN A 71 6.48 3.79 -6.71
CA ASN A 71 7.38 4.44 -7.66
C ASN A 71 8.81 3.85 -7.62
N HIS A 72 9.49 3.96 -6.47
CA HIS A 72 10.89 3.52 -6.33
C HIS A 72 11.09 2.03 -6.66
N PRO A 73 10.26 1.10 -6.13
CA PRO A 73 10.36 -0.31 -6.52
C PRO A 73 10.13 -0.51 -8.01
N SER A 74 9.12 0.16 -8.59
CA SER A 74 8.79 0.02 -10.02
C SER A 74 9.85 0.59 -10.97
N PHE A 75 10.71 1.48 -10.50
CA PHE A 75 11.85 1.97 -11.29
C PHE A 75 13.03 0.98 -11.30
N ILE A 76 13.16 0.18 -10.23
CA ILE A 76 14.25 -0.78 -10.03
C ILE A 76 13.89 -2.14 -10.63
N GLU A 77 12.70 -2.65 -10.30
CA GLU A 77 12.11 -3.88 -10.81
C GLU A 77 10.66 -3.57 -11.19
N PRO A 78 10.36 -3.35 -12.49
CA PRO A 78 9.08 -2.81 -12.91
C PRO A 78 7.91 -3.78 -12.77
N TYR A 79 8.13 -5.09 -12.90
CA TYR A 79 7.06 -6.08 -12.80
C TYR A 79 6.64 -6.25 -11.34
N GLN A 80 7.59 -6.62 -10.48
CA GLN A 80 7.40 -6.87 -9.07
C GLN A 80 7.02 -5.59 -8.33
N GLY A 81 7.65 -4.47 -8.67
CA GLY A 81 7.29 -3.16 -8.13
C GLY A 81 5.83 -2.81 -8.40
N ALA A 82 5.35 -2.96 -9.64
CA ALA A 82 3.97 -2.64 -9.95
C ALA A 82 2.98 -3.68 -9.39
N ALA A 83 3.32 -4.97 -9.45
CA ALA A 83 2.50 -6.06 -8.95
C ALA A 83 2.25 -5.96 -7.44
N THR A 84 3.30 -5.71 -6.66
CA THR A 84 3.17 -5.54 -5.19
C THR A 84 2.46 -4.25 -4.81
N GLY A 85 2.55 -3.20 -5.63
CA GLY A 85 1.72 -2.00 -5.50
C GLY A 85 0.23 -2.30 -5.66
N VAL A 86 -0.15 -3.14 -6.62
CA VAL A 86 -1.54 -3.60 -6.79
C VAL A 86 -2.00 -4.46 -5.61
N GLY A 87 -1.17 -5.38 -5.13
CA GLY A 87 -1.49 -6.19 -3.95
C GLY A 87 -1.68 -5.34 -2.69
N GLY A 88 -0.80 -4.36 -2.44
CA GLY A 88 -0.95 -3.43 -1.32
C GLY A 88 -2.30 -2.74 -1.30
N ILE A 89 -2.68 -2.11 -2.41
CA ILE A 89 -3.94 -1.36 -2.48
C ILE A 89 -5.19 -2.24 -2.44
N LEU A 90 -5.10 -3.49 -2.90
CA LEU A 90 -6.18 -4.46 -2.73
C LEU A 90 -6.37 -4.80 -1.24
N ARG A 91 -5.28 -5.05 -0.50
CA ARG A 91 -5.31 -5.33 0.95
C ARG A 91 -5.89 -4.17 1.76
N ASP A 92 -5.53 -2.94 1.45
CA ASP A 92 -6.12 -1.76 2.08
C ASP A 92 -7.65 -1.76 1.99
N VAL A 93 -8.19 -2.07 0.81
CA VAL A 93 -9.62 -2.03 0.56
C VAL A 93 -10.34 -3.21 1.22
N PHE A 94 -9.82 -4.43 1.06
CA PHE A 94 -10.54 -5.59 1.60
C PHE A 94 -10.41 -5.75 3.10
N THR A 95 -9.37 -5.21 3.74
CA THR A 95 -9.29 -5.19 5.21
C THR A 95 -10.33 -4.26 5.85
N MET A 96 -10.94 -3.37 5.08
CA MET A 96 -12.06 -2.53 5.53
C MET A 96 -13.44 -3.22 5.37
N GLY A 97 -13.49 -4.51 5.00
CA GLY A 97 -14.73 -5.25 4.79
C GLY A 97 -15.27 -5.23 3.36
N ALA A 98 -14.63 -4.48 2.45
CA ALA A 98 -15.14 -4.31 1.09
C ALA A 98 -14.56 -5.33 0.11
N ARG A 99 -15.43 -5.90 -0.74
CA ARG A 99 -14.97 -6.72 -1.86
C ARG A 99 -14.43 -5.80 -2.95
N PRO A 100 -13.16 -5.92 -3.37
CA PRO A 100 -12.64 -5.18 -4.52
C PRO A 100 -13.42 -5.54 -5.79
N VAL A 101 -13.88 -4.52 -6.53
CA VAL A 101 -14.69 -4.70 -7.75
C VAL A 101 -14.07 -4.04 -8.97
N ALA A 102 -13.20 -3.06 -8.77
CA ALA A 102 -12.55 -2.34 -9.87
C ALA A 102 -11.21 -1.77 -9.42
N SER A 103 -10.26 -1.74 -10.35
CA SER A 103 -8.98 -1.06 -10.18
C SER A 103 -8.76 -0.04 -11.29
N MET A 104 -7.95 0.95 -11.00
CA MET A 104 -7.44 1.93 -11.97
C MET A 104 -5.96 2.21 -11.68
N ASN A 105 -5.27 2.82 -12.64
CA ASN A 105 -3.87 3.21 -12.45
C ASN A 105 -3.56 4.58 -13.03
N SER A 106 -2.61 5.30 -12.43
CA SER A 106 -1.99 6.50 -13.02
C SER A 106 -0.48 6.25 -13.11
N ILE A 107 0.01 6.07 -14.34
CA ILE A 107 1.39 5.70 -14.62
C ILE A 107 2.07 6.78 -15.47
N ARG A 108 3.29 7.18 -15.08
CA ARG A 108 4.04 8.26 -15.74
C ARG A 108 5.45 7.81 -16.08
N PHE A 109 5.88 8.06 -17.30
CA PHE A 109 7.19 7.68 -17.83
C PHE A 109 7.83 8.86 -18.58
N ALA A 110 9.10 8.76 -18.92
CA ALA A 110 9.74 9.68 -19.88
C ALA A 110 9.46 9.26 -21.31
N SER A 111 10.03 9.99 -22.28
CA SER A 111 9.84 9.66 -23.69
C SER A 111 10.18 8.21 -23.99
N ILE A 112 9.28 7.52 -24.71
CA ILE A 112 9.47 6.14 -25.19
C ILE A 112 9.79 6.08 -26.69
N GLU A 113 9.94 7.23 -27.34
CA GLU A 113 10.17 7.35 -28.78
C GLU A 113 11.66 7.39 -29.12
N GLY A 114 12.02 6.89 -30.31
CA GLY A 114 13.41 6.89 -30.78
C GLY A 114 14.32 5.90 -30.04
N ASN A 115 15.63 6.16 -30.12
CA ASN A 115 16.69 5.20 -29.75
C ASN A 115 17.60 5.66 -28.61
N SER A 116 17.23 6.72 -27.87
CA SER A 116 17.99 7.15 -26.69
C SER A 116 17.98 6.08 -25.59
N GLU A 117 18.96 6.12 -24.68
CA GLU A 117 18.98 5.23 -23.52
C GLU A 117 17.78 5.46 -22.60
N THR A 118 17.33 6.71 -22.45
CA THR A 118 16.08 7.04 -21.75
C THR A 118 14.89 6.31 -22.38
N ALA A 119 14.73 6.39 -23.71
CA ALA A 119 13.61 5.74 -24.40
C ALA A 119 13.65 4.22 -24.30
N LYS A 120 14.84 3.61 -24.39
CA LYS A 120 15.00 2.16 -24.18
C LYS A 120 14.62 1.76 -22.75
N LYS A 121 15.10 2.48 -21.74
CA LYS A 121 14.78 2.23 -20.32
C LYS A 121 13.30 2.39 -20.05
N HIS A 122 12.68 3.48 -20.50
CA HIS A 122 11.27 3.75 -20.25
C HIS A 122 10.32 2.80 -21.01
N ARG A 123 10.73 2.27 -22.18
CA ARG A 123 10.02 1.14 -22.80
C ARG A 123 10.10 -0.14 -21.97
N TYR A 124 11.24 -0.44 -21.35
CA TYR A 124 11.38 -1.57 -20.44
C TYR A 124 10.51 -1.39 -19.20
N LEU A 125 10.54 -0.21 -18.57
CA LEU A 125 9.71 0.12 -17.41
C LEU A 125 8.23 0.02 -17.73
N LEU A 126 7.76 0.62 -18.84
CA LEU A 126 6.37 0.56 -19.26
C LEU A 126 5.88 -0.88 -19.42
N LYS A 127 6.66 -1.71 -20.15
CA LYS A 127 6.32 -3.13 -20.35
C LYS A 127 6.22 -3.89 -19.04
N GLY A 128 7.20 -3.73 -18.16
CA GLY A 128 7.22 -4.40 -16.86
C GLY A 128 6.07 -3.96 -15.96
N VAL A 129 5.82 -2.65 -15.86
CA VAL A 129 4.75 -2.08 -15.02
C VAL A 129 3.38 -2.56 -15.49
N VAL A 130 3.08 -2.46 -16.78
CA VAL A 130 1.79 -2.91 -17.33
C VAL A 130 1.60 -4.42 -17.13
N ALA A 131 2.66 -5.21 -17.35
CA ALA A 131 2.62 -6.65 -17.10
C ALA A 131 2.44 -6.99 -15.61
N GLY A 132 3.06 -6.24 -14.69
CA GLY A 132 2.92 -6.44 -13.25
C GLY A 132 1.52 -6.08 -12.74
N ILE A 133 0.96 -4.94 -13.18
CA ILE A 133 -0.41 -4.53 -12.86
C ILE A 133 -1.40 -5.58 -13.36
N GLY A 134 -1.32 -5.93 -14.64
CA GLY A 134 -2.21 -6.91 -15.26
C GLY A 134 -2.05 -8.30 -14.64
N GLY A 135 -0.81 -8.74 -14.39
CA GLY A 135 -0.52 -10.04 -13.79
C GLY A 135 -1.16 -10.21 -12.42
N TYR A 136 -1.01 -9.23 -11.54
CA TYR A 136 -1.59 -9.29 -10.19
C TYR A 136 -3.12 -9.19 -10.22
N GLY A 137 -3.66 -8.19 -10.94
CA GLY A 137 -5.11 -7.96 -11.04
C GLY A 137 -5.86 -9.14 -11.65
N ASN A 138 -5.32 -9.74 -12.71
CA ASN A 138 -5.91 -10.92 -13.36
C ASN A 138 -5.98 -12.12 -12.41
N CYS A 139 -4.92 -12.39 -11.64
CA CYS A 139 -4.91 -13.49 -10.67
C CYS A 139 -5.90 -13.24 -9.51
N MET A 140 -6.03 -11.99 -9.07
CA MET A 140 -7.00 -11.61 -8.03
C MET A 140 -8.45 -11.62 -8.52
N GLY A 141 -8.66 -11.58 -9.85
CA GLY A 141 -9.97 -11.48 -10.47
C GLY A 141 -10.60 -10.10 -10.31
N VAL A 142 -9.78 -9.04 -10.24
CA VAL A 142 -10.25 -7.65 -10.11
C VAL A 142 -9.91 -6.88 -11.39
N PRO A 143 -10.90 -6.39 -12.14
CA PRO A 143 -10.66 -5.77 -13.44
C PRO A 143 -10.04 -4.37 -13.29
N THR A 144 -9.00 -4.09 -14.07
CA THR A 144 -8.56 -2.71 -14.32
C THR A 144 -9.48 -2.06 -15.34
N ILE A 145 -10.37 -1.17 -14.90
CA ILE A 145 -11.44 -0.60 -15.74
C ILE A 145 -11.05 0.70 -16.45
N GLY A 146 -9.90 1.27 -16.08
CA GLY A 146 -9.41 2.50 -16.68
C GLY A 146 -8.09 2.95 -16.06
N GLY A 147 -7.54 4.03 -16.58
CA GLY A 147 -6.32 4.60 -16.05
C GLY A 147 -5.84 5.78 -16.87
N GLU A 148 -4.75 6.36 -16.41
CA GLU A 148 -4.05 7.48 -17.03
C GLU A 148 -2.61 7.06 -17.33
N THR A 149 -2.14 7.39 -18.54
CA THR A 149 -0.73 7.22 -18.93
C THR A 149 -0.24 8.52 -19.57
N SER A 150 0.92 9.01 -19.11
CA SER A 150 1.54 10.22 -19.65
C SER A 150 3.06 10.04 -19.77
N PHE A 151 3.63 10.70 -20.79
CA PHE A 151 5.03 10.64 -21.15
C PHE A 151 5.63 12.05 -21.12
N GLU A 152 6.51 12.33 -20.17
CA GLU A 152 7.17 13.63 -20.00
C GLU A 152 8.61 13.45 -19.53
N GLU A 153 9.54 14.22 -20.10
CA GLU A 153 10.97 14.00 -19.87
C GLU A 153 11.40 14.22 -18.41
N CYS A 154 10.62 14.95 -17.61
CA CYS A 154 10.86 15.11 -16.18
C CYS A 154 10.82 13.79 -15.39
N TYR A 155 10.21 12.74 -15.95
CA TYR A 155 10.18 11.39 -15.37
C TYR A 155 11.39 10.54 -15.76
N ALA A 156 12.39 11.09 -16.47
CA ALA A 156 13.55 10.31 -16.94
C ALA A 156 14.29 9.61 -15.79
N GLY A 157 14.40 10.30 -14.64
CA GLY A 157 15.05 9.79 -13.44
C GLY A 157 14.17 8.92 -12.53
N ASN A 158 12.84 8.94 -12.69
CA ASN A 158 11.92 8.13 -11.89
C ASN A 158 10.53 8.05 -12.55
N ASN A 159 9.98 6.85 -12.72
CA ASN A 159 8.59 6.68 -13.14
C ASN A 159 7.64 6.87 -11.94
N LEU A 160 6.38 7.20 -12.23
CA LEU A 160 5.31 7.14 -11.24
C LEU A 160 4.41 5.96 -11.54
N VAL A 161 4.08 5.18 -10.52
CA VAL A 161 3.18 4.04 -10.61
C VAL A 161 2.22 4.12 -9.44
N ASN A 162 1.04 4.68 -9.70
CA ASN A 162 -0.04 4.75 -8.72
C ASN A 162 -1.12 3.73 -9.07
N ALA A 163 -1.52 2.92 -8.08
CA ALA A 163 -2.59 1.95 -8.18
C ALA A 163 -3.77 2.40 -7.32
N PHE A 164 -4.97 2.31 -7.86
CA PHE A 164 -6.23 2.61 -7.20
C PHE A 164 -7.10 1.35 -7.19
N THR A 165 -7.81 1.14 -6.09
CA THR A 165 -8.81 0.08 -5.98
C THR A 165 -10.09 0.66 -5.38
N LEU A 166 -11.22 0.26 -5.96
CA LEU A 166 -12.56 0.46 -5.46
C LEU A 166 -13.14 -0.89 -5.04
N GLY A 167 -13.67 -0.94 -3.82
CA GLY A 167 -14.47 -2.04 -3.30
C GLY A 167 -15.85 -1.58 -2.86
N LEU A 168 -16.75 -2.55 -2.75
CA LEU A 168 -18.12 -2.36 -2.26
C LEU A 168 -18.34 -3.17 -0.99
N ALA A 169 -19.02 -2.56 -0.02
CA ALA A 169 -19.50 -3.18 1.21
C ALA A 169 -20.90 -2.67 1.52
N LYS A 170 -21.62 -3.34 2.41
CA LYS A 170 -22.75 -2.67 3.07
C LYS A 170 -22.22 -1.62 4.03
N ALA A 171 -22.96 -0.53 4.19
CA ALA A 171 -22.57 0.58 5.04
C ALA A 171 -22.44 0.21 6.53
N ASP A 172 -23.13 -0.84 6.97
CA ASP A 172 -23.09 -1.40 8.32
C ASP A 172 -22.09 -2.57 8.49
N GLU A 173 -21.39 -2.96 7.42
CA GLU A 173 -20.40 -4.05 7.41
C GLU A 173 -18.96 -3.53 7.17
N ILE A 174 -18.69 -2.29 7.57
CA ILE A 174 -17.35 -1.67 7.48
C ILE A 174 -16.50 -2.07 8.69
N PHE A 175 -15.28 -2.55 8.41
CA PHE A 175 -14.31 -2.96 9.44
C PHE A 175 -13.23 -1.90 9.63
N TYR A 176 -12.77 -1.77 10.88
CA TYR A 176 -11.79 -0.78 11.30
C TYR A 176 -10.55 -1.46 11.90
N GLY A 177 -9.38 -0.82 11.77
CA GLY A 177 -8.12 -1.33 12.29
C GLY A 177 -7.93 -1.08 13.79
N ARG A 178 -8.95 -1.35 14.60
CA ARG A 178 -8.94 -1.12 16.07
C ARG A 178 -9.00 -2.46 16.79
N ALA A 179 -8.03 -2.73 17.65
CA ALA A 179 -8.02 -3.91 18.52
C ALA A 179 -8.37 -3.52 19.95
N GLU A 180 -9.63 -3.19 20.18
CA GLU A 180 -10.14 -2.89 21.53
C GLU A 180 -10.28 -4.18 22.34
N GLY A 181 -9.91 -4.13 23.63
CA GLY A 181 -10.03 -5.24 24.58
C GLY A 181 -8.69 -5.83 25.03
N ILE A 182 -8.40 -5.71 26.33
CA ILE A 182 -7.19 -6.26 26.96
C ILE A 182 -7.26 -7.79 26.94
N GLY A 183 -6.17 -8.43 26.51
CA GLY A 183 -6.02 -9.90 26.52
C GLY A 183 -6.42 -10.58 25.21
N ASN A 184 -6.85 -9.83 24.20
CA ASN A 184 -7.12 -10.38 22.87
C ASN A 184 -5.84 -10.92 22.22
N PRO A 185 -5.88 -12.13 21.61
CA PRO A 185 -4.75 -12.66 20.88
C PRO A 185 -4.53 -11.91 19.57
N VAL A 186 -3.26 -11.70 19.19
CA VAL A 186 -2.89 -11.18 17.87
C VAL A 186 -2.58 -12.35 16.96
N ILE A 187 -3.29 -12.44 15.84
CA ILE A 187 -3.15 -13.53 14.87
C ILE A 187 -2.51 -12.99 13.60
N TYR A 188 -1.45 -13.66 13.15
CA TYR A 188 -0.84 -13.44 11.85
C TYR A 188 -1.45 -14.39 10.82
N VAL A 189 -1.92 -13.85 9.69
CA VAL A 189 -2.53 -14.63 8.60
C VAL A 189 -1.94 -14.19 7.27
N GLY A 190 -1.56 -15.17 6.43
CA GLY A 190 -0.98 -14.94 5.11
C GLY A 190 0.30 -15.73 4.88
N SER A 191 1.13 -15.25 3.95
CA SER A 191 2.41 -15.88 3.59
C SER A 191 3.41 -15.91 4.75
N LYS A 192 4.41 -16.80 4.71
CA LYS A 192 5.48 -16.80 5.72
C LYS A 192 6.33 -15.54 5.60
N THR A 193 6.75 -14.97 6.73
CA THR A 193 7.66 -13.81 6.74
C THR A 193 9.03 -14.20 6.19
N GLY A 194 9.39 -13.63 5.04
CA GLY A 194 10.69 -13.76 4.40
C GLY A 194 11.68 -12.66 4.81
N ARG A 195 12.81 -12.60 4.11
CA ARG A 195 13.77 -11.47 4.20
C ARG A 195 13.49 -10.37 3.16
N ASP A 196 12.41 -10.54 2.40
CA ASP A 196 12.00 -9.66 1.32
C ASP A 196 11.58 -8.29 1.85
N GLY A 197 11.97 -7.21 1.18
CA GLY A 197 11.54 -5.85 1.56
C GLY A 197 12.19 -5.26 2.81
N LEU A 198 13.21 -5.90 3.41
CA LEU A 198 13.95 -5.32 4.54
C LEU A 198 14.56 -3.97 4.14
N GLY A 199 14.16 -2.92 4.85
CA GLY A 199 14.57 -1.54 4.55
C GLY A 199 13.77 -0.83 3.45
N GLY A 200 12.71 -1.45 2.91
CA GLY A 200 11.89 -0.88 1.82
C GLY A 200 11.30 0.50 2.14
N ALA A 201 10.83 0.73 3.36
CA ALA A 201 10.31 2.03 3.80
C ALA A 201 11.38 3.16 3.74
N VAL A 202 12.61 2.81 4.11
CA VAL A 202 13.76 3.73 4.08
C VAL A 202 14.21 3.94 2.63
N MET A 203 14.26 2.87 1.82
CA MET A 203 14.58 2.95 0.39
C MET A 203 13.61 3.88 -0.34
N SER A 204 12.30 3.72 -0.14
CA SER A 204 11.28 4.55 -0.77
C SER A 204 11.31 6.01 -0.32
N SER A 205 12.07 6.33 0.72
CA SER A 205 12.30 7.69 1.22
C SER A 205 13.64 8.29 0.75
N ALA A 206 14.45 7.56 -0.01
CA ALA A 206 15.78 7.99 -0.45
C ALA A 206 15.78 8.45 -1.91
N SER A 207 16.56 9.49 -2.22
CA SER A 207 16.79 9.94 -3.60
C SER A 207 17.53 8.89 -4.43
N PHE A 208 17.31 8.86 -5.75
CA PHE A 208 18.05 8.01 -6.68
C PHE A 208 19.53 8.40 -6.71
N THR A 209 20.40 7.43 -6.44
CA THR A 209 21.86 7.51 -6.61
C THR A 209 22.33 6.41 -7.57
N GLU A 210 23.57 6.47 -8.04
CA GLU A 210 24.18 5.50 -8.96
C GLU A 210 24.11 4.03 -8.45
N ASP A 211 23.90 3.82 -7.15
CA ASP A 211 23.83 2.51 -6.50
C ASP A 211 22.39 1.96 -6.36
N SER A 212 21.52 2.24 -7.33
CA SER A 212 20.11 1.81 -7.31
C SER A 212 19.91 0.37 -7.76
N GLU A 213 20.82 -0.20 -8.57
CA GLU A 213 20.72 -1.59 -9.01
C GLU A 213 21.03 -2.61 -7.91
N SER A 214 21.90 -2.27 -6.96
CA SER A 214 22.21 -3.12 -5.80
C SER A 214 21.02 -3.32 -4.85
N LYS A 215 19.95 -2.52 -5.01
CA LYS A 215 18.72 -2.56 -4.21
C LYS A 215 17.66 -3.50 -4.77
N ARG A 216 17.85 -4.14 -5.93
CA ARG A 216 16.90 -5.13 -6.48
C ARG A 216 16.45 -6.21 -5.48
N PRO A 217 17.32 -6.77 -4.61
CA PRO A 217 16.89 -7.75 -3.60
C PRO A 217 15.91 -7.23 -2.54
N THR A 218 15.74 -5.91 -2.44
CA THR A 218 14.79 -5.28 -1.51
C THR A 218 13.40 -5.10 -2.12
N VAL A 219 13.21 -5.37 -3.42
CA VAL A 219 11.89 -5.35 -4.04
C VAL A 219 11.14 -6.64 -3.66
N GLN A 220 9.94 -6.46 -3.12
CA GLN A 220 9.08 -7.56 -2.71
C GLN A 220 8.57 -8.34 -3.93
N VAL A 221 8.40 -9.65 -3.79
CA VAL A 221 7.72 -10.49 -4.77
C VAL A 221 6.32 -10.79 -4.25
N GLY A 222 5.32 -10.44 -5.04
CA GLY A 222 3.92 -10.66 -4.68
C GLY A 222 3.42 -12.06 -5.06
N ASP A 223 2.53 -12.63 -4.25
CA ASP A 223 1.80 -13.87 -4.54
C ASP A 223 0.29 -13.60 -4.58
N PRO A 224 -0.27 -13.26 -5.75
CA PRO A 224 -1.69 -12.94 -5.87
C PRO A 224 -2.59 -14.17 -5.64
N PHE A 225 -2.09 -15.39 -5.77
CA PHE A 225 -2.90 -16.58 -5.52
C PHE A 225 -3.15 -16.76 -4.03
N THR A 226 -2.11 -16.59 -3.21
CA THR A 226 -2.26 -16.58 -1.75
C THR A 226 -3.10 -15.38 -1.30
N GLU A 227 -2.93 -14.20 -1.90
CA GLU A 227 -3.74 -13.03 -1.56
C GLU A 227 -5.22 -13.20 -1.93
N LYS A 228 -5.53 -13.92 -3.02
CA LYS A 228 -6.91 -14.26 -3.36
C LYS A 228 -7.56 -15.14 -2.28
N LEU A 229 -6.82 -16.11 -1.75
CA LEU A 229 -7.30 -16.91 -0.61
C LEU A 229 -7.47 -16.07 0.64
N LEU A 230 -6.54 -15.14 0.90
CA LEU A 230 -6.63 -14.20 2.02
C LEU A 230 -7.88 -13.31 1.92
N LEU A 231 -8.17 -12.77 0.74
CA LEU A 231 -9.37 -11.98 0.47
C LEU A 231 -10.64 -12.75 0.83
N GLU A 232 -10.80 -13.97 0.32
CA GLU A 232 -12.02 -14.76 0.60
C GLU A 232 -12.12 -15.13 2.08
N ALA A 233 -11.00 -15.48 2.73
CA ALA A 233 -10.97 -15.75 4.17
C ALA A 233 -11.35 -14.53 5.00
N CYS A 234 -10.84 -13.33 4.69
CA CYS A 234 -11.22 -12.09 5.37
C CYS A 234 -12.72 -11.81 5.23
N LEU A 235 -13.26 -11.90 4.01
CA LEU A 235 -14.69 -11.65 3.75
C LEU A 235 -15.62 -12.67 4.43
N GLU A 236 -15.14 -13.89 4.69
CA GLU A 236 -15.86 -14.87 5.50
C GLU A 236 -15.78 -14.54 6.99
N LEU A 237 -14.59 -14.19 7.51
CA LEU A 237 -14.38 -13.81 8.91
C LEU A 237 -15.24 -12.62 9.34
N PHE A 238 -15.38 -11.63 8.46
CA PHE A 238 -16.22 -10.44 8.69
C PHE A 238 -17.70 -10.77 8.91
N LYS A 239 -18.18 -11.90 8.40
CA LYS A 239 -19.57 -12.33 8.59
C LYS A 239 -19.79 -13.13 9.88
N ALA A 240 -18.71 -13.61 10.49
CA ALA A 240 -18.77 -14.59 11.58
C ALA A 240 -18.60 -13.96 12.98
N ASP A 241 -18.45 -12.64 13.09
CA ASP A 241 -18.23 -11.91 14.36
C ASP A 241 -17.10 -12.51 15.22
N LEU A 242 -15.99 -12.88 14.57
CA LEU A 242 -14.85 -13.59 15.20
C LEU A 242 -13.65 -12.69 15.52
N ILE A 243 -13.63 -11.46 15.01
CA ILE A 243 -12.48 -10.56 15.11
C ILE A 243 -12.93 -9.18 15.55
N VAL A 244 -12.14 -8.54 16.40
CA VAL A 244 -12.38 -7.17 16.87
C VAL A 244 -11.75 -6.11 15.98
N GLY A 245 -10.75 -6.50 15.18
CA GLY A 245 -10.04 -5.62 14.27
C GLY A 245 -9.12 -6.38 13.32
N ILE A 246 -8.74 -5.72 12.23
CA ILE A 246 -7.84 -6.26 11.23
C ILE A 246 -6.97 -5.13 10.67
N GLN A 247 -5.70 -5.42 10.41
CA GLN A 247 -4.77 -4.45 9.82
C GLN A 247 -3.95 -5.16 8.76
N ASP A 248 -3.79 -4.52 7.60
CA ASP A 248 -2.90 -5.02 6.57
C ASP A 248 -1.43 -4.90 6.99
N MET A 249 -0.56 -5.56 6.24
CA MET A 249 0.88 -5.48 6.46
C MET A 249 1.56 -4.95 5.19
N GLY A 250 1.94 -3.68 5.24
CA GLY A 250 2.68 -2.99 4.20
C GLY A 250 4.10 -2.62 4.65
N ALA A 251 4.47 -1.35 4.48
CA ALA A 251 5.77 -0.84 4.87
C ALA A 251 6.04 -1.01 6.37
N ALA A 252 7.27 -1.38 6.72
CA ALA A 252 7.68 -1.76 8.08
C ALA A 252 7.01 -3.03 8.66
N GLY A 253 6.14 -3.71 7.89
CA GLY A 253 5.59 -5.04 8.21
C GLY A 253 4.97 -5.10 9.61
N LEU A 254 5.36 -6.13 10.38
CA LEU A 254 4.85 -6.38 11.74
C LEU A 254 5.01 -5.17 12.67
N THR A 255 6.03 -4.33 12.44
CA THR A 255 6.26 -3.16 13.27
C THR A 255 5.13 -2.15 13.09
N SER A 256 4.88 -1.69 11.86
CA SER A 256 3.83 -0.70 11.60
C SER A 256 2.45 -1.26 11.95
N SER A 257 2.12 -2.48 11.49
CA SER A 257 0.78 -3.03 11.72
C SER A 257 0.46 -3.19 13.21
N SER A 258 1.41 -3.66 14.02
CA SER A 258 1.21 -3.81 15.47
C SER A 258 1.11 -2.46 16.19
N PHE A 259 1.98 -1.50 15.85
CA PHE A 259 1.96 -0.18 16.50
C PHE A 259 0.74 0.66 16.10
N GLU A 260 0.28 0.56 14.85
CA GLU A 260 -0.89 1.29 14.39
C GLU A 260 -2.17 0.73 15.01
N MET A 261 -2.32 -0.59 15.03
CA MET A 261 -3.47 -1.24 15.65
C MET A 261 -3.54 -0.94 17.16
N ALA A 262 -2.42 -1.03 17.87
CA ALA A 262 -2.35 -0.67 19.28
C ALA A 262 -2.59 0.83 19.50
N GLY A 263 -1.91 1.70 18.73
CA GLY A 263 -2.00 3.15 18.88
C GLY A 263 -3.38 3.74 18.60
N ARG A 264 -4.21 3.08 17.78
CA ARG A 264 -5.61 3.47 17.55
C ARG A 264 -6.54 3.05 18.70
N SER A 265 -6.13 2.12 19.56
CA SER A 265 -6.99 1.43 20.53
C SER A 265 -6.82 1.91 21.99
N GLY A 266 -5.88 2.83 22.26
CA GLY A 266 -5.62 3.41 23.59
C GLY A 266 -4.53 2.69 24.37
#